data_AF-A0A965UW38-F1
#
_entry.id   AF-A0A965UW38-F1
#
_cell.length_a   1.000
_cell.length_b   1.000
_cell.length_c   1.000
_cell.angle_alpha   90.00
_cell.angle_beta   90.00
_cell.angle_gamma   90.00
#
_symmetry.space_group_name_H-M   'P 1'
#
loop_
_entity.id
_entity.type
_entity.pdbx_description
1 polymer ?
#
loop_
_entity_poly.entity_id
_entity_poly.type
_entity_poly.pdbx_seq_one_letter_code
_entity_poly.pdbx_strand_id
1 'polypeptide(L)'
;MKKILIFIFLLNSLFSYSQGFIRPKETKDTTYIVKNNKIYTLVNDVYYSDGNVYTTKQILGDSASASLYFLNQSENKSNIVADLIFPEVNQKKIKKDMQEYIRLYNSFNDRNMFAVTSLRDSAEFMGDWRLIFEGEKILGIIELNNNKRLIFNPDNGKVYTISTNLLLSTFTNQISFSFNGVKYDLYKYADGKFATV
;
A
#
# COMPACT_ATOMS: atom_id res chain seq x y z
N MET A 1 70.46 15.09 23.48
CA MET A 1 69.64 14.48 22.40
C MET A 1 68.40 13.83 23.02
N LYS A 2 67.25 14.51 23.03
CA LYS A 2 65.97 14.01 23.57
C LYS A 2 64.83 14.58 22.72
N LYS A 3 64.46 13.92 21.62
CA LYS A 3 63.28 14.26 20.81
C LYS A 3 62.71 13.05 20.05
N ILE A 4 62.58 11.89 20.69
CA ILE A 4 61.85 10.75 20.09
C ILE A 4 61.14 9.99 21.21
N LEU A 5 60.10 10.56 21.81
CA LEU A 5 59.19 9.78 22.67
C LEU A 5 57.77 10.36 22.82
N ILE A 6 57.41 11.38 22.03
CA ILE A 6 56.08 12.01 22.08
C ILE A 6 55.20 11.62 20.88
N PHE A 7 55.75 10.91 19.89
CA PHE A 7 54.99 10.55 18.67
C PHE A 7 54.16 9.27 18.80
N ILE A 8 54.55 8.33 19.67
CA ILE A 8 53.89 7.01 19.79
C ILE A 8 52.59 7.08 20.63
N PHE A 9 52.49 8.05 21.55
CA PHE A 9 51.28 8.20 22.39
C PHE A 9 50.14 8.96 21.70
N LEU A 10 50.43 9.77 20.68
CA LEU A 10 49.42 10.50 19.89
C LEU A 10 48.86 9.69 18.70
N LEU A 11 49.52 8.60 18.30
CA LEU A 11 49.00 7.68 17.28
C LEU A 11 47.94 6.73 17.84
N ASN A 12 47.97 6.40 19.14
CA ASN A 12 46.99 5.50 19.75
C ASN A 12 45.58 6.10 19.88
N SER A 13 45.44 7.43 19.94
CA SER A 13 44.12 8.08 19.97
C SER A 13 43.44 8.16 18.61
N LEU A 14 44.16 7.94 17.51
CA LEU A 14 43.60 7.92 16.15
C LEU A 14 43.12 6.53 15.71
N PHE A 15 43.55 5.45 16.38
CA PHE A 15 43.10 4.08 16.06
C PHE A 15 41.91 3.59 16.89
N SER A 16 41.54 4.29 17.98
CA SER A 16 40.39 3.89 18.82
C SER A 16 39.03 4.30 18.27
N TYR A 17 38.96 5.09 17.19
CA TYR A 17 37.71 5.55 16.58
C TYR A 17 37.36 4.85 15.25
N SER A 18 38.17 3.91 14.76
CA SER A 18 37.88 3.21 13.50
C SER A 18 37.15 1.87 13.65
N GLN A 19 36.87 1.42 14.88
CA GLN A 19 35.84 0.40 15.09
C GLN A 19 34.46 1.07 14.99
N GLY A 20 34.14 1.51 13.77
CA GLY A 20 32.76 1.82 13.43
C GLY A 20 31.96 0.57 13.73
N PHE A 21 31.06 0.64 14.70
CA PHE A 21 30.00 -0.36 14.85
C PHE A 21 29.31 -0.42 13.49
N ILE A 22 29.63 -1.45 12.69
CA ILE A 22 28.92 -1.75 11.46
C ILE A 22 27.54 -2.16 11.95
N ARG A 23 26.62 -1.20 12.04
CA ARG A 23 25.23 -1.51 12.31
C ARG A 23 24.79 -2.44 11.18
N PRO A 24 24.32 -3.66 11.50
CA PRO A 24 23.88 -4.59 10.47
C PRO A 24 22.89 -3.88 9.58
N LYS A 25 23.17 -3.84 8.29
CA LYS A 25 22.28 -3.19 7.32
C LYS A 25 21.17 -4.16 7.01
N GLU A 26 19.93 -3.69 7.03
CA GLU A 26 18.80 -4.45 6.54
C GLU A 26 19.02 -4.82 5.06
N THR A 27 18.93 -6.12 4.76
CA THR A 27 19.12 -6.66 3.41
C THR A 27 17.81 -7.08 2.76
N LYS A 28 16.86 -7.54 3.58
CA LYS A 28 15.56 -8.03 3.10
C LYS A 28 14.53 -7.93 4.22
N ASP A 29 13.33 -7.52 3.88
CA ASP A 29 12.15 -7.56 4.75
C ASP A 29 11.11 -8.46 4.09
N THR A 30 10.58 -9.44 4.82
CA THR A 30 9.52 -10.33 4.34
C THR A 30 8.38 -10.42 5.32
N THR A 31 7.18 -10.14 4.83
CA THR A 31 5.93 -10.34 5.55
C THR A 31 5.18 -11.52 4.95
N TYR A 32 4.71 -12.43 5.81
CA TYR A 32 3.89 -13.57 5.41
C TYR A 32 2.95 -14.00 6.52
N ILE A 33 1.99 -14.85 6.17
CA ILE A 33 1.03 -15.41 7.10
C ILE A 33 1.33 -16.89 7.30
N VAL A 34 1.33 -17.30 8.56
CA VAL A 34 1.39 -18.71 8.95
C VAL A 34 0.03 -19.11 9.52
N LYS A 35 -0.52 -20.22 9.01
CA LYS A 35 -1.73 -20.84 9.54
C LYS A 35 -1.35 -22.08 10.35
N ASN A 36 -1.67 -22.09 11.63
CA ASN A 36 -1.51 -23.27 12.49
C ASN A 36 -2.80 -23.49 13.29
N ASN A 37 -3.39 -24.68 13.22
CA ASN A 37 -4.63 -25.03 13.92
C ASN A 37 -5.76 -23.99 13.75
N LYS A 38 -5.95 -23.50 12.51
CA LYS A 38 -6.91 -22.43 12.13
C LYS A 38 -6.64 -21.05 12.73
N ILE A 39 -5.53 -20.88 13.46
CA ILE A 39 -5.04 -19.59 13.93
C ILE A 39 -4.08 -19.04 12.88
N TYR A 40 -4.34 -17.81 12.46
CA TYR A 40 -3.55 -17.04 11.53
C TYR A 40 -2.60 -16.13 12.32
N THR A 41 -1.32 -16.17 11.97
CA THR A 41 -0.28 -15.35 12.58
C THR A 41 0.45 -14.59 11.48
N LEU A 42 0.53 -13.27 11.61
CA LEU A 42 1.37 -12.43 10.78
C LEU A 42 2.82 -12.55 11.27
N VAL A 43 3.73 -12.81 10.34
CA VAL A 43 5.16 -12.90 10.61
C VAL A 43 5.87 -11.85 9.75
N ASN A 44 6.68 -11.01 10.38
CA ASN A 44 7.61 -10.13 9.67
C ASN A 44 9.04 -10.53 10.05
N ASP A 45 9.81 -10.92 9.05
CA ASP A 45 11.21 -11.28 9.17
C ASP A 45 12.08 -10.20 8.52
N VAL A 46 12.91 -9.55 9.32
CA VAL A 46 13.92 -8.59 8.88
C VAL A 46 15.27 -9.28 8.87
N TYR A 47 15.85 -9.44 7.69
CA TYR A 47 17.16 -10.03 7.46
C TYR A 47 18.22 -8.94 7.46
N TYR A 48 19.31 -9.17 8.18
CA TYR A 48 20.43 -8.25 8.27
C TYR A 48 21.65 -8.78 7.51
N SER A 49 22.59 -7.88 7.19
CA SER A 49 23.79 -8.18 6.42
C SER A 49 24.77 -9.13 7.13
N ASP A 50 24.61 -9.30 8.44
CA ASP A 50 25.38 -10.23 9.27
C ASP A 50 24.74 -11.63 9.32
N GLY A 51 23.62 -11.85 8.62
CA GLY A 51 22.89 -13.12 8.59
C GLY A 51 21.87 -13.28 9.73
N ASN A 52 21.78 -12.33 10.66
CA ASN A 52 20.75 -12.35 11.69
C ASN A 52 19.37 -12.09 11.09
N VAL A 53 18.35 -12.75 11.67
CA VAL A 53 16.94 -12.55 11.33
C VAL A 53 16.21 -12.10 12.57
N TYR A 54 15.58 -10.92 12.49
CA TYR A 54 14.66 -10.45 13.51
C TYR A 54 13.23 -10.75 13.09
N THR A 55 12.60 -11.66 13.83
CA THR A 55 11.23 -12.11 13.57
C THR A 55 10.26 -11.49 14.57
N THR A 56 9.26 -10.77 14.04
CA THR A 56 8.08 -10.37 14.83
C THR A 56 6.89 -11.24 14.46
N LYS A 57 6.12 -11.67 15.47
CA LYS A 57 4.91 -12.48 15.28
C LYS A 57 3.74 -11.79 15.93
N GLN A 58 2.64 -11.66 15.19
CA GLN A 58 1.38 -11.15 15.71
C GLN A 58 0.28 -12.17 15.45
N ILE A 59 -0.35 -12.65 16.51
CA ILE A 59 -1.51 -13.56 16.40
C ILE A 59 -2.70 -12.72 15.95
N LEU A 60 -3.32 -13.13 14.83
CA LEU A 60 -4.50 -12.48 14.26
C LEU A 60 -5.80 -13.21 14.63
N GLY A 61 -5.71 -14.44 15.13
CA GLY A 61 -6.87 -15.25 15.51
C GLY A 61 -7.39 -16.10 14.35
N ASP A 62 -8.70 -16.24 14.23
CA ASP A 62 -9.34 -17.01 13.15
C ASP A 62 -9.31 -16.26 11.80
N SER A 63 -9.89 -16.88 10.76
CA SER A 63 -9.92 -16.29 9.42
C SER A 63 -10.71 -14.99 9.36
N ALA A 64 -11.75 -14.83 10.17
CA ALA A 64 -12.58 -13.62 10.18
C ALA A 64 -11.80 -12.45 10.80
N SER A 65 -11.15 -12.70 11.93
CA SER A 65 -10.32 -11.73 12.65
C SER A 65 -9.10 -11.31 11.83
N ALA A 66 -8.43 -12.26 11.19
CA ALA A 66 -7.33 -11.99 10.27
C ALA A 66 -7.77 -11.16 9.05
N SER A 67 -8.92 -11.49 8.46
CA SER A 67 -9.47 -10.73 7.33
C SER A 67 -9.80 -9.29 7.71
N LEU A 68 -10.44 -9.09 8.85
CA LEU A 68 -10.76 -7.77 9.38
C LEU A 68 -9.50 -6.94 9.65
N TYR A 69 -8.45 -7.57 10.21
CA TYR A 69 -7.17 -6.90 10.43
C TYR A 69 -6.57 -6.36 9.13
N PHE A 70 -6.43 -7.19 8.08
CA PHE A 70 -5.82 -6.74 6.83
C PHE A 70 -6.66 -5.70 6.09
N LEU A 71 -7.99 -5.81 6.17
CA LEU A 71 -8.91 -4.79 5.64
C LEU A 71 -8.65 -3.44 6.31
N ASN A 72 -8.68 -3.40 7.64
CA ASN A 72 -8.46 -2.18 8.42
C ASN A 72 -7.05 -1.59 8.18
N GLN A 73 -6.02 -2.43 8.08
CA GLN A 73 -4.66 -1.95 7.78
C GLN A 73 -4.57 -1.34 6.38
N SER A 74 -5.20 -1.97 5.38
CA SER A 74 -5.20 -1.46 4.00
C SER A 74 -5.92 -0.11 3.92
N GLU A 75 -7.08 0.01 4.56
CA GLU A 75 -7.86 1.25 4.65
C GLU A 75 -7.10 2.36 5.38
N ASN A 76 -6.49 2.04 6.52
CA ASN A 76 -5.69 3.01 7.25
C ASN A 76 -4.54 3.53 6.38
N LYS A 77 -3.85 2.65 5.64
CA LYS A 77 -2.80 3.06 4.69
C LYS A 77 -3.36 3.92 3.56
N SER A 78 -4.52 3.56 3.00
CA SER A 78 -5.22 4.39 2.00
C SER A 78 -5.53 5.79 2.54
N ASN A 79 -6.01 5.90 3.78
CA ASN A 79 -6.32 7.18 4.43
C ASN A 79 -5.06 8.03 4.60
N ILE A 80 -3.96 7.43 5.07
CA ILE A 80 -2.69 8.14 5.20
C ILE A 80 -2.19 8.63 3.84
N VAL A 81 -2.35 7.87 2.76
CA VAL A 81 -1.99 8.35 1.41
C VAL A 81 -2.84 9.55 1.00
N ALA A 82 -4.13 9.53 1.31
CA ALA A 82 -5.05 10.63 1.02
C ALA A 82 -4.69 11.92 1.80
N ASP A 83 -4.25 11.77 3.06
CA ASP A 83 -3.87 12.90 3.92
C ASP A 83 -2.48 13.51 3.60
N LEU A 84 -1.61 12.77 2.90
CA LEU A 84 -0.26 13.22 2.60
C LEU A 84 -0.24 14.27 1.49
N ILE A 85 0.02 15.53 1.87
CA ILE A 85 0.14 16.69 0.96
C ILE A 85 1.46 16.67 0.15
N PHE A 86 2.49 15.92 0.58
CA PHE A 86 3.82 15.91 -0.08
C PHE A 86 4.27 14.50 -0.53
N PRO A 87 4.63 14.27 -1.81
CA PRO A 87 4.55 12.93 -2.43
C PRO A 87 5.81 12.05 -2.29
N GLU A 88 6.99 12.62 -2.11
CA GLU A 88 8.17 11.96 -2.70
C GLU A 88 8.85 10.88 -1.85
N VAL A 89 8.68 10.86 -0.53
CA VAL A 89 9.49 9.95 0.33
C VAL A 89 8.68 8.92 1.12
N ASN A 90 7.45 9.22 1.56
CA ASN A 90 6.65 8.26 2.35
C ASN A 90 5.53 7.57 1.57
N GLN A 91 5.01 8.22 0.53
CA GLN A 91 3.84 7.71 -0.19
C GLN A 91 4.14 6.38 -0.91
N LYS A 92 5.33 6.24 -1.51
CA LYS A 92 5.75 5.00 -2.17
C LYS A 92 5.80 3.81 -1.20
N LYS A 93 6.33 4.03 0.01
CA LYS A 93 6.38 3.00 1.05
C LYS A 93 4.97 2.62 1.50
N ILE A 94 4.11 3.61 1.77
CA ILE A 94 2.73 3.36 2.23
C ILE A 94 1.91 2.63 1.16
N LYS A 95 2.06 3.00 -0.13
CA LYS A 95 1.45 2.27 -1.26
C LYS A 95 1.93 0.82 -1.32
N LYS A 96 3.23 0.57 -1.11
CA LYS A 96 3.79 -0.78 -1.05
C LYS A 96 3.21 -1.59 0.12
N ASP A 97 3.16 -1.02 1.32
CA ASP A 97 2.56 -1.67 2.50
C ASP A 97 1.08 -2.02 2.25
N MET A 98 0.31 -1.10 1.67
CA MET A 98 -1.09 -1.32 1.33
C MET A 98 -1.25 -2.48 0.33
N GLN A 99 -0.46 -2.50 -0.74
CA GLN A 99 -0.46 -3.59 -1.72
C GLN A 99 -0.10 -4.93 -1.09
N GLU A 100 0.82 -4.94 -0.13
CA GLU A 100 1.21 -6.15 0.60
C GLU A 100 0.07 -6.67 1.47
N TYR A 101 -0.64 -5.81 2.21
CA TYR A 101 -1.81 -6.24 2.98
C TYR A 101 -2.95 -6.77 2.11
N ILE A 102 -3.19 -6.14 0.96
CA ILE A 102 -4.16 -6.64 -0.03
C ILE A 102 -3.75 -8.03 -0.54
N ARG A 103 -2.47 -8.22 -0.89
CA ARG A 103 -1.92 -9.50 -1.35
C ARG A 103 -2.11 -10.58 -0.28
N LEU A 104 -1.76 -10.25 0.97
CA LEU A 104 -1.87 -11.15 2.10
C LEU A 104 -3.32 -11.55 2.36
N TYR A 105 -4.26 -10.61 2.38
CA TYR A 105 -5.70 -10.90 2.47
C TYR A 105 -6.16 -11.88 1.39
N ASN A 106 -5.82 -11.59 0.13
CA ASN A 106 -6.24 -12.40 -1.02
C ASN A 106 -5.60 -13.79 -1.03
N SER A 107 -4.47 -13.99 -0.32
CA SER A 107 -3.75 -15.27 -0.32
C SER A 107 -4.46 -16.37 0.47
N PHE A 108 -5.36 -16.02 1.39
CA PHE A 108 -6.06 -16.99 2.23
C PHE A 108 -7.59 -16.85 2.24
N ASN A 109 -8.13 -15.87 1.52
CA ASN A 109 -9.57 -15.67 1.36
C ASN A 109 -10.03 -16.05 -0.05
N ASP A 110 -11.21 -16.66 -0.14
CA ASP A 110 -11.84 -17.02 -1.41
C ASP A 110 -12.43 -15.81 -2.16
N ARG A 111 -12.53 -14.66 -1.49
CA ARG A 111 -13.04 -13.40 -2.05
C ARG A 111 -11.92 -12.37 -2.10
N ASN A 112 -11.83 -11.66 -3.22
CA ASN A 112 -10.88 -10.56 -3.37
C ASN A 112 -11.28 -9.38 -2.45
N MET A 113 -10.31 -8.75 -1.78
CA MET A 113 -10.54 -7.61 -0.87
C MET A 113 -11.37 -6.51 -1.54
N PHE A 114 -11.08 -6.18 -2.80
CA PHE A 114 -11.78 -5.12 -3.52
C PHE A 114 -13.24 -5.48 -3.84
N ALA A 115 -13.57 -6.76 -3.98
CA ALA A 115 -14.97 -7.18 -4.13
C ALA A 115 -15.75 -6.96 -2.82
N VAL A 116 -15.09 -7.17 -1.68
CA VAL A 116 -15.70 -6.97 -0.35
C VAL A 116 -15.91 -5.48 -0.09
N THR A 117 -14.91 -4.64 -0.34
CA THR A 117 -15.03 -3.19 -0.14
C THR A 117 -15.99 -2.54 -1.11
N SER A 118 -15.99 -2.94 -2.39
CA SER A 118 -16.96 -2.43 -3.37
C SER A 118 -18.41 -2.73 -2.97
N LEU A 119 -18.69 -3.88 -2.37
CA LEU A 119 -20.03 -4.21 -1.86
C LEU A 119 -20.40 -3.43 -0.59
N ARG A 120 -19.44 -3.23 0.32
CA ARG A 120 -19.67 -2.51 1.57
C ARG A 120 -19.91 -1.02 1.32
N ASP A 121 -19.10 -0.43 0.44
CA ASP A 121 -19.02 1.02 0.24
C ASP A 121 -19.78 1.48 -1.02
N SER A 122 -20.47 0.57 -1.73
CA SER A 122 -21.14 0.89 -3.00
C SER A 122 -22.08 2.09 -2.90
N ALA A 123 -22.74 2.28 -1.75
CA ALA A 123 -23.67 3.39 -1.56
C ALA A 123 -23.00 4.76 -1.65
N GLU A 124 -21.73 4.90 -1.26
CA GLU A 124 -20.98 6.18 -1.36
C GLU A 124 -20.52 6.46 -2.80
N PHE A 125 -20.28 5.41 -3.58
CA PHE A 125 -19.73 5.53 -4.93
C PHE A 125 -20.77 5.52 -6.05
N MET A 126 -21.96 4.96 -5.85
CA MET A 126 -22.95 4.85 -6.92
C MET A 126 -23.57 6.20 -7.31
N GLY A 127 -23.83 6.39 -8.60
CA GLY A 127 -24.51 7.57 -9.13
C GLY A 127 -23.75 8.25 -10.27
N ASP A 128 -24.05 9.52 -10.51
CA ASP A 128 -23.46 10.29 -11.61
C ASP A 128 -22.05 10.77 -11.23
N TRP A 129 -21.08 10.48 -12.10
CA TRP A 129 -19.69 10.89 -11.94
C TRP A 129 -19.14 11.59 -13.18
N ARG A 130 -18.07 12.35 -12.94
CA ARG A 130 -17.28 12.96 -14.01
C ARG A 130 -15.82 12.55 -13.84
N LEU A 131 -15.31 11.80 -14.81
CA LEU A 131 -13.88 11.51 -14.92
C LEU A 131 -13.21 12.61 -15.73
N ILE A 132 -12.17 13.23 -15.16
CA ILE A 132 -11.31 14.18 -15.88
C ILE A 132 -10.06 13.41 -16.31
N PHE A 133 -9.91 13.17 -17.61
CA PHE A 133 -8.81 12.40 -18.17
C PHE A 133 -8.19 13.17 -19.32
N GLU A 134 -6.88 13.47 -19.25
CA GLU A 134 -6.17 14.25 -20.28
C GLU A 134 -6.85 15.57 -20.68
N GLY A 135 -7.51 16.23 -19.73
CA GLY A 135 -8.26 17.48 -19.95
C GLY A 135 -9.68 17.28 -20.48
N GLU A 136 -10.05 16.08 -20.90
CA GLU A 136 -11.41 15.71 -21.30
C GLU A 136 -12.29 15.45 -20.09
N LYS A 137 -13.54 15.93 -20.14
CA LYS A 137 -14.57 15.68 -19.12
C LYS A 137 -15.51 14.58 -19.61
N ILE A 138 -15.24 13.37 -19.15
CA ILE A 138 -16.00 12.16 -19.47
C ILE A 138 -17.12 12.04 -18.44
N LEU A 139 -18.37 12.22 -18.89
CA LEU A 139 -19.55 11.98 -18.05
C LEU A 139 -19.78 10.47 -17.99
N GLY A 140 -20.28 9.98 -16.86
CA GLY A 140 -20.62 8.57 -16.73
C GLY A 140 -21.30 8.28 -15.40
N ILE A 141 -21.67 7.02 -15.20
CA ILE A 141 -22.35 6.56 -14.00
C ILE A 141 -21.47 5.49 -13.35
N ILE A 142 -21.30 5.58 -12.03
CA ILE A 142 -20.75 4.47 -11.26
C ILE A 142 -21.90 3.58 -10.80
N GLU A 143 -21.81 2.29 -11.15
CA GLU A 143 -22.82 1.29 -10.84
C GLU A 143 -22.19 -0.07 -10.54
N LEU A 144 -22.98 -1.00 -10.00
CA LEU A 144 -22.56 -2.39 -9.81
C LEU A 144 -22.86 -3.19 -11.07
N ASN A 145 -21.86 -3.86 -11.62
CA ASN A 145 -22.07 -4.82 -12.71
C ASN A 145 -22.70 -6.14 -12.21
N ASN A 146 -22.98 -7.05 -13.13
CA ASN A 146 -23.59 -8.36 -12.83
C ASN A 146 -22.77 -9.20 -11.83
N ASN A 147 -21.46 -8.96 -11.74
CA ASN A 147 -20.54 -9.64 -10.82
C ASN A 147 -20.38 -8.90 -9.49
N LYS A 148 -21.24 -7.92 -9.19
CA LYS A 148 -21.21 -7.09 -7.97
C LYS A 148 -19.89 -6.35 -7.78
N ARG A 149 -19.32 -5.87 -8.88
CA ARG A 149 -18.14 -4.99 -8.88
C ARG A 149 -18.53 -3.61 -9.37
N LEU A 150 -17.96 -2.59 -8.74
CA LEU A 150 -18.16 -1.21 -9.18
C LEU A 150 -17.52 -1.02 -10.56
N ILE A 151 -18.25 -0.41 -11.47
CA ILE A 151 -17.76 0.03 -12.77
C ILE A 151 -18.06 1.52 -12.94
N PHE A 152 -17.19 2.25 -13.63
CA PHE A 152 -17.54 3.53 -14.24
C PHE A 152 -17.98 3.25 -15.68
N ASN A 153 -19.24 3.52 -15.98
CA ASN A 153 -19.87 3.36 -17.27
C ASN A 153 -19.93 4.74 -17.96
N PRO A 154 -19.05 5.04 -18.92
CA PRO A 154 -19.05 6.33 -19.59
C PRO A 154 -20.35 6.54 -20.38
N ASP A 155 -20.84 7.78 -20.40
CA ASP A 155 -22.00 8.15 -21.19
C ASP A 155 -21.71 7.96 -22.69
N ASN A 156 -22.55 7.17 -23.35
CA ASN A 156 -22.44 6.86 -24.77
C ASN A 156 -23.00 7.97 -25.68
N GLY A 157 -23.54 9.06 -25.11
CA GLY A 157 -24.05 10.21 -25.85
C GLY A 157 -22.99 11.02 -26.61
N LYS A 158 -21.70 10.80 -26.34
CA LYS A 158 -20.56 11.43 -27.03
C LYS A 158 -19.43 10.44 -27.23
N VAL A 159 -18.57 10.72 -28.22
CA VAL A 159 -17.32 9.97 -28.40
C VAL A 159 -16.29 10.52 -27.42
N TYR A 160 -15.92 9.70 -26.42
CA TYR A 160 -14.90 10.00 -25.43
C TYR A 160 -13.64 9.15 -25.66
N THR A 161 -12.50 9.60 -25.13
CA THR A 161 -11.25 8.83 -25.12
C THR A 161 -11.41 7.51 -24.37
N ILE A 162 -12.16 7.55 -23.25
CA ILE A 162 -12.58 6.35 -22.51
C ILE A 162 -14.06 6.12 -22.81
N SER A 163 -14.33 5.17 -23.70
CA SER A 163 -15.69 4.79 -24.13
C SER A 163 -16.11 3.40 -23.64
N THR A 164 -15.26 2.73 -22.86
CA THR A 164 -15.53 1.41 -22.31
C THR A 164 -15.68 1.45 -20.80
N ASN A 165 -16.46 0.53 -20.24
CA ASN A 165 -16.60 0.38 -18.79
C ASN A 165 -15.25 0.19 -18.11
N LEU A 166 -14.97 1.01 -17.12
CA LEU A 166 -13.79 0.87 -16.27
C LEU A 166 -14.15 0.09 -15.02
N LEU A 167 -13.42 -0.98 -14.74
CA LEU A 167 -13.59 -1.73 -13.50
C LEU A 167 -12.90 -1.01 -12.34
N LEU A 168 -13.67 -0.70 -11.31
CA LEU A 168 -13.18 0.04 -10.16
C LEU A 168 -12.76 -0.91 -9.03
N SER A 169 -11.70 -0.54 -8.34
CA SER A 169 -11.28 -1.12 -7.06
C SER A 169 -11.28 0.02 -6.04
N THR A 170 -12.07 -0.11 -4.97
CA THR A 170 -12.34 1.01 -4.07
C THR A 170 -11.96 0.71 -2.63
N PHE A 171 -11.53 1.77 -1.93
CA PHE A 171 -11.62 1.93 -0.47
C PHE A 171 -12.33 3.26 -0.22
N THR A 172 -12.78 3.52 1.00
CA THR A 172 -13.47 4.78 1.38
C THR A 172 -12.80 6.04 0.80
N ASN A 173 -11.46 6.11 0.82
CA ASN A 173 -10.70 7.27 0.33
C ASN A 173 -9.87 7.01 -0.93
N GLN A 174 -10.12 5.90 -1.65
CA GLN A 174 -9.39 5.57 -2.87
C GLN A 174 -10.28 4.95 -3.94
N ILE A 175 -10.12 5.40 -5.19
CA ILE A 175 -10.65 4.75 -6.38
C ILE A 175 -9.47 4.39 -7.29
N SER A 176 -9.37 3.12 -7.65
CA SER A 176 -8.36 2.62 -8.57
C SER A 176 -9.01 1.99 -9.79
N PHE A 177 -8.44 2.22 -10.96
CA PHE A 177 -8.83 1.56 -12.20
C PHE A 177 -7.62 1.39 -13.14
N SER A 178 -7.80 0.60 -14.21
CA SER A 178 -6.80 0.47 -15.25
C SER A 178 -7.38 0.80 -16.61
N PHE A 179 -6.65 1.56 -17.41
CA PHE A 179 -6.98 1.92 -18.78
C PHE A 179 -5.72 1.82 -19.64
N ASN A 180 -5.80 1.19 -20.81
CA ASN A 180 -4.66 0.95 -21.71
C ASN A 180 -3.41 0.35 -21.02
N GLY A 181 -3.61 -0.57 -20.06
CA GLY A 181 -2.52 -1.22 -19.33
C GLY A 181 -1.86 -0.36 -18.25
N VAL A 182 -2.29 0.91 -18.09
CA VAL A 182 -1.83 1.81 -17.03
C VAL A 182 -2.82 1.78 -15.88
N LYS A 183 -2.31 1.67 -14.65
CA LYS A 183 -3.12 1.75 -13.42
C LYS A 183 -3.13 3.19 -12.91
N TYR A 184 -4.33 3.69 -12.63
CA TYR A 184 -4.58 5.00 -12.04
C TYR A 184 -5.12 4.81 -10.63
N ASP A 185 -4.49 5.46 -9.65
CA ASP A 185 -4.93 5.49 -8.26
C ASP A 185 -5.34 6.94 -7.92
N LEU A 186 -6.63 7.14 -7.65
CA LEU A 186 -7.22 8.41 -7.24
C LEU A 186 -7.49 8.38 -5.73
N TYR A 187 -7.10 9.42 -5.01
CA TYR A 187 -7.30 9.54 -3.58
C TYR A 187 -8.23 10.71 -3.27
N LYS A 188 -9.10 10.54 -2.26
CA LYS A 188 -10.07 11.56 -1.84
C LYS A 188 -9.31 12.76 -1.25
N TYR A 189 -9.56 13.95 -1.77
CA TYR A 189 -8.96 15.20 -1.23
C TYR A 189 -10.02 16.19 -0.76
N ALA A 190 -11.28 15.97 -1.14
CA ALA A 190 -12.46 16.68 -0.66
C ALA A 190 -13.69 15.78 -0.81
N ASP A 191 -14.81 16.20 -0.22
CA ASP A 191 -16.03 15.40 -0.30
C ASP A 191 -16.48 15.17 -1.75
N GLY A 192 -16.70 13.90 -2.10
CA GLY A 192 -16.98 13.44 -3.47
C GLY A 192 -15.90 13.73 -4.52
N LYS A 193 -14.68 14.18 -4.14
CA LYS A 193 -13.62 14.55 -5.10
C LYS A 193 -12.34 13.76 -4.87
N PHE A 194 -11.85 13.18 -5.96
CA PHE A 194 -10.69 12.30 -6.00
C PHE A 194 -9.69 12.78 -7.06
N ALA A 195 -8.40 12.68 -6.77
CA ALA A 195 -7.33 13.06 -7.70
C ALA A 195 -6.13 12.12 -7.59
N THR A 196 -5.34 12.03 -8.65
CA THR A 196 -4.00 11.44 -8.55
C THR A 196 -3.11 12.36 -7.71
N VAL A 197 -2.29 11.75 -6.86
CA VAL A 197 -1.26 12.43 -6.07
C VAL A 197 0.10 12.17 -6.70
#